data_AF-A0A1R4H4W9-F1
#
_entry.id   AF-A0A1R4H4W9-F1
#
_cell.length_a   1.000
_cell.length_b   1.000
_cell.length_c   1.000
_cell.angle_alpha   90.00
_cell.angle_beta   90.00
_cell.angle_gamma   90.00
#
_symmetry.space_group_name_H-M   'P 1'
#
loop_
_entity.id
_entity.type
_entity.pdbx_description
1 polymer ?
#
loop_
_entity_poly.entity_id
_entity_poly.type
_entity_poly.pdbx_seq_one_letter_code
_entity_poly.pdbx_strand_id
1 'polypeptide(L)'
;MENISNFQSITQNFDSNDTLDTRLGIEGYYANTQISRYLKQAEEDDYLTLVGLHQLAKSIGVINSEKITHKVELIRNIQKAINCQPCFRSEIRNICYDNDCNWQKECKKMIAEWYR
;
A
#
# COMPACT_ATOMS: atom_id res chain seq x y z
N MET A 1 16.35 15.10 36.20
CA MET A 1 16.59 13.74 35.70
C MET A 1 16.04 12.80 36.74
N GLU A 2 14.82 12.29 36.57
CA GLU A 2 14.28 11.28 37.47
C GLU A 2 13.49 10.23 36.67
N ASN A 3 14.09 9.05 36.67
CA ASN A 3 13.52 7.72 36.79
C ASN A 3 12.35 7.31 35.89
N ILE A 4 12.74 6.60 34.83
CA ILE A 4 11.99 5.53 34.18
C ILE A 4 11.45 4.58 35.26
N SER A 5 10.13 4.48 35.40
CA SER A 5 9.52 3.40 36.18
C SER A 5 8.22 2.91 35.53
N ASN A 6 8.11 1.58 35.50
CA ASN A 6 6.96 0.74 35.16
C ASN A 6 6.69 0.41 33.69
N PHE A 7 7.67 -0.23 33.06
CA PHE A 7 7.39 -1.33 32.13
C PHE A 7 7.26 -2.63 32.95
N GLN A 8 6.04 -3.01 33.31
CA GLN A 8 5.54 -4.37 33.47
C GLN A 8 4.27 -4.33 34.31
N SER A 9 3.18 -4.90 33.77
CA SER A 9 2.09 -5.61 34.46
C SER A 9 0.70 -5.28 33.90
N ILE A 10 0.43 -5.59 32.63
CA ILE A 10 -0.94 -5.98 32.22
C ILE A 10 -0.83 -7.14 31.23
N THR A 11 -0.37 -8.29 31.71
CA THR A 11 -0.73 -9.59 31.13
C THR A 11 -2.04 -10.02 31.79
N GLN A 12 -3.16 -9.54 31.28
CA GLN A 12 -4.48 -10.07 31.64
C GLN A 12 -5.27 -10.35 30.37
N ASN A 13 -5.42 -11.64 30.10
CA ASN A 13 -6.46 -12.25 29.27
C ASN A 13 -6.72 -11.60 27.91
N PHE A 14 -5.74 -11.66 27.01
CA PHE A 14 -5.98 -11.33 25.60
C PHE A 14 -6.41 -12.59 24.85
N ASP A 15 -7.68 -12.61 24.45
CA ASP A 15 -8.19 -13.54 23.45
C ASP A 15 -7.26 -13.53 22.24
N SER A 16 -6.68 -14.69 21.93
CA SER A 16 -5.65 -14.79 20.89
C SER A 16 -6.17 -14.47 19.48
N ASN A 17 -7.50 -14.36 19.32
CA ASN A 17 -8.15 -13.92 18.09
C ASN A 17 -8.25 -12.39 17.97
N ASP A 18 -8.37 -11.66 19.08
CA ASP A 18 -8.49 -10.20 19.09
C ASP A 18 -7.17 -9.51 18.71
N THR A 19 -6.05 -10.12 19.12
CA THR A 19 -4.70 -9.65 18.78
C THR A 19 -4.35 -9.85 17.31
N LEU A 20 -4.87 -10.90 16.65
CA LEU A 20 -4.61 -11.17 15.23
C LEU A 20 -5.38 -10.19 14.34
N ASP A 21 -6.66 -9.95 14.64
CA ASP A 21 -7.50 -9.00 13.89
C ASP A 21 -7.03 -7.55 14.09
N THR A 22 -6.64 -7.20 15.32
CA THR A 22 -5.98 -5.92 15.62
C THR A 22 -4.65 -5.77 14.88
N ARG A 23 -3.84 -6.83 14.77
CA ARG A 23 -2.56 -6.78 14.04
C ARG A 23 -2.75 -6.66 12.54
N LEU A 24 -3.70 -7.40 11.96
CA LEU A 24 -4.09 -7.29 10.55
C LEU A 24 -4.63 -5.89 10.22
N GLY A 25 -5.41 -5.30 11.12
CA GLY A 25 -5.87 -3.92 11.03
C GLY A 25 -4.74 -2.89 11.07
N ILE A 26 -3.76 -3.08 11.97
CA ILE A 26 -2.58 -2.19 12.08
C ILE A 26 -1.68 -2.29 10.84
N GLU A 27 -1.43 -3.51 10.34
CA GLU A 27 -0.61 -3.74 9.13
C GLU A 27 -1.27 -3.13 7.88
N GLY A 28 -2.59 -3.32 7.72
CA GLY A 28 -3.37 -2.70 6.65
C GLY A 28 -3.38 -1.17 6.73
N TYR A 29 -3.59 -0.61 7.93
CA TYR A 29 -3.55 0.84 8.15
C TYR A 29 -2.17 1.45 7.85
N TYR A 30 -1.09 0.78 8.28
CA TYR A 30 0.27 1.21 7.98
C TYR A 30 0.52 1.23 6.47
N ALA A 31 0.19 0.13 5.78
CA ALA A 31 0.39 0.03 4.34
C ALA A 31 -0.40 1.11 3.57
N ASN A 32 -1.66 1.34 3.95
CA ASN A 32 -2.48 2.42 3.38
C ASN A 32 -1.85 3.80 3.63
N THR A 33 -1.34 4.07 4.83
CA THR A 33 -0.64 5.32 5.14
C THR A 33 0.61 5.52 4.28
N GLN A 34 1.38 4.45 4.06
CA GLN A 34 2.58 4.50 3.20
C GLN A 34 2.22 4.81 1.74
N ILE A 35 1.17 4.16 1.22
CA ILE A 35 0.70 4.38 -0.15
C ILE A 35 0.19 5.82 -0.33
N SER A 36 -0.68 6.30 0.56
CA SER A 36 -1.23 7.66 0.48
C SER A 36 -0.15 8.73 0.55
N ARG A 37 0.86 8.54 1.41
CA ARG A 37 2.01 9.45 1.50
C ARG A 37 2.81 9.47 0.20
N TYR A 38 3.10 8.30 -0.36
CA TYR A 38 3.83 8.19 -1.62
C TYR A 38 3.07 8.84 -2.78
N LEU A 39 1.76 8.56 -2.89
CA LEU A 39 0.94 9.11 -3.97
C LEU A 39 0.80 10.63 -3.88
N LYS A 40 0.69 11.19 -2.66
CA LYS A 40 0.67 12.65 -2.48
C LYS A 40 1.98 13.28 -2.95
N GLN A 41 3.13 12.69 -2.58
CA GLN A 41 4.43 13.17 -3.03
C GLN A 41 4.57 13.05 -4.56
N ALA A 42 4.12 11.93 -5.14
CA ALA A 42 4.17 11.73 -6.59
C ALA A 42 3.21 12.66 -7.37
N GLU A 43 2.11 13.12 -6.76
CA GLU A 43 1.21 14.12 -7.34
C GLU A 43 1.86 15.52 -7.37
N GLU A 44 2.65 15.86 -6.35
CA GLU A 44 3.45 17.10 -6.33
C GLU A 44 4.56 17.10 -7.39
N ASP A 45 5.17 15.93 -7.64
CA ASP A 45 6.26 15.74 -8.61
C ASP A 45 5.78 15.34 -10.03
N ASP A 46 4.46 15.20 -10.24
CA ASP A 46 3.76 14.71 -11.45
C ASP A 46 4.32 13.40 -12.07
N TYR A 47 5.00 12.55 -11.28
CA TYR A 47 5.56 11.32 -11.83
C TYR A 47 5.78 10.19 -10.81
N LEU A 48 5.26 9.00 -11.15
CA LEU A 48 5.55 7.75 -10.45
C LEU A 48 6.86 7.14 -10.95
N THR A 49 7.91 7.15 -10.13
CA THR A 49 9.20 6.52 -10.45
C THR A 49 9.19 5.02 -10.10
N LEU A 50 9.87 4.20 -10.92
CA LEU A 50 10.02 2.77 -10.62
C LEU A 50 10.79 2.55 -9.30
N VAL A 51 11.81 3.38 -9.04
CA VAL A 51 12.58 3.38 -7.78
C VAL A 51 11.67 3.65 -6.58
N GLY A 52 10.82 4.67 -6.63
CA GLY A 52 9.88 4.98 -5.56
C GLY A 52 8.87 3.86 -5.33
N LEU A 53 8.36 3.25 -6.40
CA LEU A 53 7.46 2.10 -6.31
C LEU A 53 8.14 0.90 -5.65
N HIS A 54 9.42 0.62 -5.94
CA HIS A 54 10.15 -0.45 -5.25
C HIS A 54 10.35 -0.15 -3.75
N GLN A 55 10.65 1.10 -3.40
CA GLN A 55 10.79 1.51 -2.01
C GLN A 55 9.48 1.35 -1.24
N LEU A 56 8.36 1.76 -1.86
CA LEU A 56 7.02 1.56 -1.31
C LEU A 56 6.68 0.07 -1.18
N ALA A 57 6.92 -0.71 -2.22
CA ALA A 57 6.67 -2.15 -2.22
C ALA A 57 7.45 -2.86 -1.10
N LYS A 58 8.72 -2.48 -0.90
CA LYS A 58 9.56 -3.00 0.17
C LYS A 58 9.05 -2.59 1.55
N SER A 59 8.60 -1.35 1.73
CA SER A 59 8.14 -0.87 3.05
C SER A 59 6.85 -1.53 3.53
N ILE A 60 5.99 -1.97 2.59
CA ILE A 60 4.73 -2.68 2.90
C ILE A 60 4.86 -4.22 2.81
N GLY A 61 6.06 -4.75 2.55
CA GLY A 61 6.31 -6.19 2.59
C GLY A 61 6.02 -6.97 1.29
N VAL A 62 5.97 -6.31 0.12
CA VAL A 62 5.85 -7.01 -1.18
C VAL A 62 7.12 -7.82 -1.46
N ILE A 63 6.96 -9.15 -1.49
CA ILE A 63 8.05 -10.12 -1.71
C ILE A 63 8.57 -10.02 -3.16
N ASN A 64 9.89 -10.10 -3.34
CA ASN A 64 10.57 -10.04 -4.64
C ASN A 64 10.27 -8.79 -5.47
N SER A 65 9.85 -7.69 -4.82
CA SER A 65 9.48 -6.46 -5.52
C SER A 65 10.61 -5.92 -6.37
N GLU A 66 11.88 -6.12 -5.99
CA GLU A 66 13.09 -5.70 -6.71
C GLU A 66 13.28 -6.36 -8.08
N LYS A 67 12.63 -7.50 -8.33
CA LYS A 67 12.72 -8.22 -9.62
C LYS A 67 11.69 -7.73 -10.63
N ILE A 68 10.72 -6.94 -10.20
CA ILE A 68 9.60 -6.49 -11.04
C ILE A 68 10.00 -5.22 -11.78
N THR A 69 10.28 -5.33 -13.08
CA THR A 69 10.75 -4.20 -13.90
C THR A 69 9.60 -3.36 -14.49
N HIS A 70 8.39 -3.92 -14.54
CA HIS A 70 7.22 -3.25 -15.09
C HIS A 70 6.42 -2.53 -14.00
N LYS A 71 6.30 -1.19 -14.13
CA LYS A 71 5.54 -0.36 -13.16
C LYS A 71 4.12 -0.87 -12.92
N VAL A 72 3.42 -1.28 -13.98
CA VAL A 72 2.04 -1.80 -13.89
C VAL A 72 1.98 -3.04 -13.02
N GLU A 73 2.88 -3.98 -13.24
CA GLU A 73 2.97 -5.20 -12.46
C GLU A 73 3.34 -4.92 -11.00
N LEU A 74 4.27 -3.99 -10.76
CA LEU A 74 4.68 -3.60 -9.41
C LEU A 74 3.53 -2.95 -8.63
N ILE A 75 2.78 -2.03 -9.25
CA ILE A 75 1.61 -1.40 -8.65
C ILE A 75 0.53 -2.44 -8.33
N ARG A 76 0.28 -3.41 -9.23
CA ARG A 76 -0.70 -4.48 -8.96
C ARG A 76 -0.27 -5.38 -7.80
N ASN A 77 1.02 -5.66 -7.65
CA ASN A 77 1.53 -6.41 -6.51
C ASN A 77 1.40 -5.61 -5.20
N ILE A 78 1.63 -4.30 -5.24
CA ILE A 78 1.34 -3.40 -4.11
C ILE A 78 -0.16 -3.45 -3.73
N GLN A 79 -1.07 -3.41 -4.72
CA GLN A 79 -2.52 -3.52 -4.49
C GLN A 79 -2.90 -4.86 -3.85
N LYS A 80 -2.34 -5.97 -4.34
CA LYS A 80 -2.58 -7.31 -3.76
C LYS A 80 -2.09 -7.42 -2.32
N ALA A 81 -0.97 -6.77 -1.98
CA ALA A 81 -0.39 -6.83 -0.64
C ALA A 81 -1.27 -6.16 0.43
N ILE A 82 -2.14 -5.22 0.04
CA ILE A 82 -3.10 -4.58 0.94
C ILE A 82 -4.50 -5.18 0.85
N ASN A 83 -4.62 -6.41 0.33
CA ASN A 83 -5.88 -7.12 0.08
C ASN A 83 -6.86 -6.37 -0.84
N CYS A 84 -6.39 -5.38 -1.61
CA CYS A 84 -7.19 -4.75 -2.64
C CYS A 84 -7.18 -5.58 -3.91
N GLN A 85 -8.33 -5.68 -4.59
CA GLN A 85 -8.37 -6.21 -5.95
C GLN A 85 -7.57 -5.29 -6.87
N PRO A 86 -6.59 -5.82 -7.63
CA PRO A 86 -5.72 -4.99 -8.46
C PRO A 86 -6.50 -4.32 -9.59
N CYS A 87 -6.77 -3.02 -9.46
CA CYS A 87 -7.52 -2.23 -10.42
C CYS A 87 -6.65 -1.37 -11.34
N PHE A 88 -5.33 -1.30 -11.09
CA PHE A 88 -4.44 -0.48 -11.92
C PHE A 88 -4.31 -1.04 -13.33
N ARG A 89 -4.79 -0.25 -14.32
CA ARG A 89 -4.82 -0.59 -15.75
C ARG A 89 -5.42 -1.96 -16.07
N SER A 90 -6.32 -2.49 -15.26
CA SER A 90 -7.02 -3.74 -15.62
C SER A 90 -7.87 -3.51 -16.87
N GLU A 91 -8.02 -4.52 -17.73
CA GLU A 91 -8.84 -4.43 -18.96
C GLU A 91 -10.32 -4.14 -18.66
N ILE A 92 -10.74 -4.33 -17.41
CA ILE A 92 -12.00 -3.86 -16.84
C ILE A 92 -11.84 -2.36 -16.53
N ARG A 93 -11.56 -1.58 -17.59
CA ARG A 93 -10.94 -0.24 -17.62
C ARG A 93 -11.63 0.87 -16.84
N ASN A 94 -12.79 0.63 -16.22
CA ASN A 94 -13.62 1.70 -15.68
C ASN A 94 -14.02 1.52 -14.22
N ILE A 95 -13.61 0.45 -13.53
CA ILE A 95 -14.22 0.14 -12.25
C ILE A 95 -13.18 -0.22 -11.19
N CYS A 96 -12.62 0.84 -10.62
CA CYS A 96 -12.21 0.80 -9.24
C CYS A 96 -13.48 0.74 -8.38
N TYR A 97 -13.99 -0.48 -8.12
CA TYR A 97 -15.18 -0.70 -7.30
C TYR A 97 -14.97 -0.30 -5.83
N ASP A 98 -13.71 -0.22 -5.42
CA ASP A 98 -13.33 0.16 -4.08
C ASP A 98 -13.25 1.69 -3.98
N ASN A 99 -14.19 2.27 -3.24
CA ASN A 99 -14.20 3.70 -2.93
C ASN A 99 -12.97 4.11 -2.10
N ASP A 100 -12.34 3.14 -1.41
CA ASP A 100 -11.17 3.35 -0.54
C ASP A 100 -9.87 2.98 -1.24
N CYS A 101 -9.88 2.78 -2.57
CA CYS A 101 -8.65 2.53 -3.30
C CYS A 101 -7.78 3.80 -3.37
N ASN A 102 -6.65 3.77 -2.68
CA ASN A 102 -5.67 4.86 -2.73
C ASN A 102 -5.18 5.18 -4.16
N TRP A 103 -5.20 4.19 -5.06
CA TRP A 103 -4.73 4.34 -6.44
C TRP A 103 -5.79 4.88 -7.40
N GLN A 104 -6.99 5.26 -6.93
CA GLN A 104 -8.12 5.60 -7.79
C GLN A 104 -7.79 6.68 -8.83
N LYS A 105 -7.06 7.75 -8.44
CA LYS A 105 -6.61 8.80 -9.37
C LYS A 105 -5.74 8.24 -10.48
N GLU A 106 -4.74 7.42 -10.12
CA GLU A 106 -3.81 6.80 -11.06
C GLU A 106 -4.47 5.72 -11.93
N CYS A 107 -5.44 4.99 -11.39
CA CYS A 107 -6.22 4.00 -12.14
C CYS A 107 -7.15 4.64 -13.18
N LYS A 108 -7.66 5.85 -12.88
CA LYS A 108 -8.53 6.63 -13.77
C LYS A 108 -7.77 7.51 -14.76
N LYS A 109 -6.45 7.68 -14.62
CA LYS A 109 -5.62 8.38 -15.62
C LYS A 109 -5.64 7.59 -16.92
N MET A 110 -6.46 8.04 -17.88
CA MET A 110 -6.40 7.56 -19.26
C MET A 110 -5.02 7.84 -19.82
N ILE A 111 -4.26 6.79 -20.11
CA ILE A 111 -3.07 6.92 -20.95
C ILE A 111 -3.56 6.67 -22.36
N ALA A 112 -3.52 7.72 -23.19
CA ALA A 112 -3.62 7.55 -24.62
C ALA A 112 -2.42 6.72 -25.07
N GLU A 113 -2.59 5.40 -25.12
CA GLU A 113 -1.58 4.43 -25.56
C GLU A 113 -1.36 4.48 -27.09
N TRP A 114 -1.69 5.61 -27.74
CA TRP A 114 -1.65 5.86 -29.19
C TRP A 114 -0.30 6.40 -29.70
N TYR A 115 0.78 6.23 -28.93
CA TYR A 115 2.16 6.55 -29.37
C TYR A 115 3.13 5.40 -29.07
N ARG A 116 2.81 4.20 -29.56
CA ARG A 116 3.80 3.13 -29.72
C ARG A 116 3.98 2.79 -31.20
#